data_AF-A0A6N7WMF4-F1
#
_entry.id   AF-A0A6N7WMF4-F1
#
_cell.length_a   1.000
_cell.length_b   1.000
_cell.length_c   1.000
_cell.angle_alpha   90.00
_cell.angle_beta   90.00
_cell.angle_gamma   90.00
#
_symmetry.space_group_name_H-M   'P 1'
#
loop_
_entity.id
_entity.type
_entity.pdbx_description
1 polymer ?
#
loop_
_entity_poly.entity_id
_entity_poly.type
_entity_poly.pdbx_seq_one_letter_code
_entity_poly.pdbx_strand_id
1 'polypeptide(L)' 'MRKIKLIEIVVPELVGYIKHGTEHFADFRCKCDMGVEQSYNYCPFCGAQLNWRGIRKISEEF' A
#
# COMPACT_ATOMS: atom_id res chain seq x y z
N MET A 1 -7.71 -31.13 9.04
CA MET A 1 -8.57 -29.91 8.93
C MET A 1 -7.71 -28.77 8.40
N ARG A 2 -7.94 -28.26 7.18
CA ARG A 2 -7.23 -27.09 6.65
C ARG A 2 -7.88 -25.84 7.26
N LYS A 3 -7.18 -25.13 8.14
CA LYS A 3 -7.64 -23.83 8.66
C LYS A 3 -7.57 -22.83 7.50
N ILE A 4 -8.73 -22.39 7.01
CA ILE A 4 -8.80 -21.28 6.06
C ILE A 4 -8.38 -20.04 6.85
N LYS A 5 -7.21 -19.48 6.54
CA LYS A 5 -6.74 -18.23 7.12
C LYS A 5 -7.44 -17.11 6.36
N LEU A 6 -8.28 -16.33 7.03
CA LEU A 6 -8.88 -15.15 6.43
C LEU A 6 -7.76 -14.14 6.17
N ILE A 7 -7.42 -13.92 4.89
CA ILE A 7 -6.46 -12.89 4.50
C ILE A 7 -7.28 -11.64 4.20
N GLU A 8 -7.08 -10.59 5.00
CA GLU A 8 -7.71 -9.29 4.74
C GLU A 8 -7.06 -8.64 3.50
N ILE A 9 -7.88 -8.11 2.59
CA ILE A 9 -7.42 -7.39 1.40
C ILE A 9 -7.58 -5.90 1.68
N VAL A 10 -6.50 -5.14 1.54
CA VAL A 10 -6.44 -3.70 1.84
C VAL A 10 -5.91 -2.95 0.64
N VAL A 11 -6.56 -1.84 0.28
CA VAL A 11 -6.01 -0.87 -0.68
C VAL A 11 -5.14 0.12 0.11
N PRO A 12 -3.82 0.20 -0.17
CA PRO A 12 -2.96 1.20 0.47
C PRO A 12 -3.40 2.63 0.13
N GLU A 13 -3.29 3.52 1.09
CA GLU A 13 -3.54 4.95 0.92
C GLU A 13 -2.25 5.67 0.51
N LEU A 14 -2.31 6.53 -0.50
CA LEU A 14 -1.20 7.42 -0.84
C LEU A 14 -1.13 8.56 0.20
N VAL A 15 -0.04 8.60 0.96
CA VAL A 15 0.15 9.61 2.02
C VAL A 15 1.07 10.75 1.63
N GLY A 16 1.83 10.61 0.54
CA GLY A 16 2.63 11.70 0.01
C GLY A 16 3.50 11.30 -1.17
N TYR A 17 4.17 12.30 -1.73
CA TYR A 17 5.25 12.12 -2.70
C TYR A 17 6.55 12.63 -2.07
N ILE A 18 7.49 11.72 -1.86
CA ILE A 18 8.84 12.05 -1.43
C ILE A 18 9.65 12.35 -2.69
N LYS A 19 10.14 13.58 -2.81
CA LYS A 19 11.05 13.98 -3.89
C LYS A 19 12.49 13.88 -3.41
N HIS A 20 13.27 13.01 -4.04
CA HIS A 20 14.71 12.92 -3.80
C HIS A 20 15.44 13.24 -5.12
N GLY A 21 15.88 14.49 -5.27
CA GLY A 21 16.44 14.98 -6.54
C GLY A 21 15.42 15.01 -7.67
N THR A 22 15.65 14.24 -8.73
CA THR A 22 14.72 14.07 -9.88
C THR A 22 13.76 12.90 -9.71
N GLU A 23 13.94 12.08 -8.67
CA GLU A 23 13.11 10.90 -8.41
C GLU A 23 11.91 11.25 -7.52
N HIS A 24 10.75 10.72 -7.88
CA HIS A 24 9.50 10.88 -7.14
C HIS A 24 9.08 9.51 -6.59
N PHE A 25 9.14 9.35 -5.28
CA PHE A 25 8.69 8.15 -4.57
C PHE A 25 7.31 8.41 -3.98
N ALA A 26 6.31 7.66 -4.40
CA ALA A 26 4.99 7.71 -3.79
C ALA A 26 5.02 6.89 -2.48
N ASP A 27 4.70 7.55 -1.37
CA ASP A 27 4.66 6.93 -0.05
C ASP A 27 3.23 6.40 0.19
N PHE A 28 3.11 5.11 0.46
CA PHE A 28 1.84 4.46 0.70
C PHE A 28 1.76 3.92 2.11
N ARG A 29 0.57 3.98 2.69
CA ARG A 29 0.29 3.51 4.03
C ARG A 29 -0.78 2.42 3.99
N CYS A 30 -0.51 1.33 4.71
CA CYS A 30 -1.49 0.28 4.93
C CYS A 30 -2.53 0.74 5.99
N LYS A 31 -3.68 0.07 6.06
CA LYS A 31 -4.69 0.26 7.13
C LYS A 31 -4.12 0.14 8.55
N CYS A 32 -3.00 -0.55 8.73
CA CYS A 32 -2.31 -0.64 10.02
C CYS A 32 -1.38 0.54 10.32
N ASP A 33 -1.49 1.64 9.58
CA ASP A 33 -0.67 2.85 9.65
C ASP A 33 0.81 2.69 9.31
N MET A 34 1.23 1.48 8.91
CA MET A 34 2.60 1.22 8.48
C MET A 34 2.81 1.53 7.01
N GLY A 35 3.96 2.14 6.70
CA GLY A 35 4.42 2.38 5.35
C GLY A 35 4.60 1.08 4.56
N VAL A 36 4.18 1.09 3.30
CA VAL A 36 4.27 -0.04 2.37
C VAL A 36 4.71 0.44 0.99
N GLU A 37 5.45 -0.41 0.28
CA GLU A 37 5.95 -0.10 -1.06
C GLU A 37 5.14 -0.84 -2.13
N GLN A 38 5.00 -0.28 -3.34
CA GLN A 38 4.25 -0.91 -4.43
C GLN A 38 4.78 -2.30 -4.83
N SER A 39 6.03 -2.61 -4.51
CA SER A 39 6.65 -3.92 -4.72
C SER A 39 6.11 -5.01 -3.77
N TYR A 40 5.40 -4.62 -2.69
CA TYR A 40 4.94 -5.55 -1.67
C TYR A 40 3.59 -6.16 -2.04
N ASN A 41 3.49 -7.49 -2.05
CA ASN A 41 2.20 -8.18 -2.22
C ASN A 41 1.37 -8.21 -0.93
N TYR A 42 2.04 -8.14 0.23
CA TYR A 42 1.43 -8.19 1.56
C TYR A 42 2.08 -7.16 2.48
N CYS A 43 1.33 -6.61 3.42
CA CYS A 43 1.89 -5.77 4.47
C CYS A 43 2.78 -6.63 5.39
N PRO A 44 4.06 -6.29 5.57
CA PRO A 44 4.97 -7.07 6.41
C PRO A 44 4.61 -7.00 7.91
N PHE A 45 3.75 -6.05 8.31
CA PHE A 45 3.38 -5.83 9.70
C PHE A 45 2.06 -6.54 10.08
N CYS A 46 0.97 -6.30 9.34
CA CYS A 46 -0.34 -6.89 9.65
C CYS A 46 -0.68 -8.15 8.82
N GLY A 47 0.10 -8.46 7.78
CA GLY A 47 -0.13 -9.61 6.91
C GLY A 47 -1.30 -9.46 5.93
N ALA A 48 -1.91 -8.27 5.84
CA ALA A 48 -2.95 -7.98 4.86
C ALA A 48 -2.39 -8.04 3.43
N GLN A 49 -3.17 -8.55 2.48
CA GLN A 49 -2.85 -8.49 1.07
C GLN A 49 -3.05 -7.07 0.56
N LEU A 50 -2.05 -6.53 -0.13
CA LEU A 50 -2.09 -5.17 -0.66
C LEU A 50 -2.68 -5.17 -2.07
N ASN A 51 -3.75 -4.41 -2.27
CA ASN A 51 -4.44 -4.28 -3.54
C ASN A 51 -4.08 -2.95 -4.23
N TRP A 52 -3.01 -2.98 -5.00
CA TRP A 52 -2.52 -1.84 -5.78
C TRP A 52 -3.44 -1.43 -6.94
N ARG A 53 -4.28 -2.34 -7.44
CA ARG A 53 -5.26 -2.01 -8.51
C ARG A 53 -6.36 -1.08 -8.02
N GLY A 54 -6.60 -1.05 -6.70
CA GLY A 54 -7.60 -0.19 -6.07
C GLY A 54 -7.13 1.24 -5.83
N ILE A 55 -5.85 1.54 -6.05
CA ILE A 55 -5.28 2.89 -5.94
C ILE A 55 -5.76 3.69 -7.15
N ARG A 56 -7.02 4.14 -7.11
CA ARG A 56 -7.54 5.12 -8.05
C ARG A 56 -6.64 6.35 -7.96
N LYS A 57 -5.96 6.67 -9.06
CA LYS A 57 -5.29 7.93 -9.40
C LYS A 57 -5.64 9.10 -8.46
N ILE A 58 -4.99 9.19 -7.29
CA ILE A 58 -4.85 10.45 -6.53
C ILE A 58 -3.66 11.22 -7.14
N SER A 59 -3.55 11.18 -8.48
CA SER A 59 -2.43 11.71 -9.25
C SER A 59 -2.86 12.87 -10.15
N GLU A 60 -4.10 13.35 -10.03
CA GLU A 60 -4.64 14.42 -10.89
C GLU A 60 -5.01 15.71 -10.12
N GLU A 61 -4.81 15.79 -8.79
CA GLU A 61 -5.11 17.01 -8.00
C GLU A 61 -4.04 17.35 -6.95
N PHE A 62 -2.77 17.50 -7.37
CA PHE A 62 -1.76 18.24 -6.60
C PHE A 62 -0.92 19.11 -7.53
#